data_AF-A0A1F4S2T2-F1
#
_entry.id   AF-A0A1F4S2T2-F1
#
_cell.length_a   1.000
_cell.length_b   1.000
_cell.length_c   1.000
_cell.angle_alpha   90.00
_cell.angle_beta   90.00
_cell.angle_gamma   90.00
#
_symmetry.space_group_name_H-M   'P 1'
#
loop_
_entity.id
_entity.type
_entity.pdbx_description
1 polymer ?
#
loop_
_entity_poly.entity_id
_entity_poly.type
_entity_poly.pdbx_seq_one_letter_code
_entity_poly.pdbx_strand_id
1 'polypeptide(L)'
;MIFLKKRERNNKMSDYWQVWNFGFKKIFLIIIVFLLSLTLFKTSALATEYDGIWFLGFNVHKDLLSNQKIREIIFQSINRKKISKEIVKSEVMPNSIIPPDMLGSYKSLNLDYDLKTAKETLKSLGFSMNDKRLKNLELLHTDGDITQKIAKAIKKDLSSIGIGIKLVEVKYAEPETWVSELSSGKYHMFLMGYKANPFLSIFIGDTSSKIFHLMDCEKVPLEDKQVLFSSYDDAIKNGFTPDTVNCHPKNTGKTETEALLRPLFYSKGDANFTFYSNINIDNLLDQLAQIDSSMKEEQLKKIQEINKRLSNDLPIIPLFYIEKL
;
A
#
# COMPACT_ATOMS: atom_id res chain seq x y z
N MET A 1 5.26 -24.42 85.08
CA MET A 1 5.95 -23.89 86.28
C MET A 1 6.88 -22.77 85.86
N ILE A 2 6.47 -21.54 86.14
CA ILE A 2 7.28 -20.36 86.55
C ILE A 2 8.35 -19.79 85.59
N PHE A 3 7.98 -18.62 85.03
CA PHE A 3 8.67 -17.32 84.93
C PHE A 3 10.05 -17.13 84.28
N LEU A 4 10.02 -16.26 83.26
CA LEU A 4 10.79 -15.01 83.08
C LEU A 4 11.89 -14.68 84.10
N LYS A 5 13.07 -14.26 83.59
CA LYS A 5 13.82 -13.16 84.20
C LYS A 5 14.54 -12.29 83.16
N LYS A 6 14.09 -11.04 83.11
CA LYS A 6 14.68 -9.88 82.45
C LYS A 6 15.91 -9.41 83.25
N ARG A 7 16.99 -8.98 82.57
CA ARG A 7 17.88 -7.92 83.07
C ARG A 7 18.46 -7.11 81.92
N GLU A 8 18.53 -5.81 82.15
CA GLU A 8 18.62 -4.72 81.18
C GLU A 8 20.05 -4.34 80.77
N ARG A 9 20.13 -3.88 79.52
CA ARG A 9 20.88 -2.74 78.93
C ARG A 9 22.36 -2.55 79.31
N ASN A 10 23.19 -2.52 78.27
CA ASN A 10 24.01 -1.34 78.02
C ASN A 10 24.19 -1.05 76.52
N ASN A 11 24.06 0.23 76.21
CA ASN A 11 24.05 0.85 74.89
C ASN A 11 25.36 0.65 74.11
N LYS A 12 25.25 0.03 72.94
CA LYS A 12 26.05 0.36 71.73
C LYS A 12 25.18 0.10 70.48
N MET A 13 23.99 0.71 70.49
CA MET A 13 23.11 0.87 69.33
C MET A 13 23.25 2.33 68.89
N SER A 14 24.05 2.60 67.85
CA SER A 14 23.75 3.68 66.88
C SER A 14 24.62 3.64 65.63
N ASP A 15 25.81 3.01 65.64
CA ASP A 15 26.76 3.26 64.54
C ASP A 15 26.97 2.09 63.58
N TYR A 16 26.34 0.93 63.81
CA TYR A 16 26.43 -0.24 62.91
C TYR A 16 25.16 -0.50 62.08
N TRP A 17 24.14 0.36 62.16
CA TRP A 17 22.93 0.27 61.33
C TRP A 17 22.87 1.29 60.17
N GLN A 18 23.89 2.13 60.01
CA GLN A 18 23.96 3.10 58.90
C GLN A 18 24.82 2.68 57.70
N VAL A 19 25.61 1.60 57.79
CA VAL A 19 26.44 1.16 56.64
C VAL A 19 25.83 -0.02 55.86
N TRP A 20 24.82 -0.70 56.42
CA TRP A 20 24.19 -1.87 55.78
C TRP A 20 22.84 -1.61 55.10
N ASN A 21 22.27 -0.40 55.24
CA ASN A 21 20.96 -0.06 54.66
C ASN A 21 21.02 0.91 53.46
N PHE A 22 22.23 1.30 53.02
CA PHE A 22 22.45 2.18 51.86
C PHE A 22 22.74 1.42 50.55
N GLY A 23 23.27 0.19 50.65
CA GLY A 23 23.58 -0.67 49.50
C GLY A 23 22.34 -1.34 48.87
N PHE A 24 21.40 -1.82 49.69
CA PHE A 24 20.23 -2.55 49.19
C PHE A 24 19.16 -1.64 48.57
N LYS A 25 18.99 -0.40 49.06
CA LYS A 25 18.07 0.57 48.46
C LYS A 25 18.58 1.13 47.12
N LYS A 26 19.89 1.30 46.93
CA LYS A 26 20.45 1.70 45.62
C LYS A 26 20.35 0.58 44.59
N ILE A 27 20.57 -0.67 44.98
CA ILE A 27 20.47 -1.82 44.07
C ILE A 27 19.01 -2.11 43.68
N PHE A 28 18.04 -1.94 44.59
CA PHE A 28 16.62 -2.12 44.27
C PHE A 28 16.03 -0.97 43.44
N LEU A 29 16.52 0.27 43.61
CA LEU A 29 16.12 1.40 42.76
C LEU A 29 16.73 1.34 41.36
N ILE A 30 17.96 0.82 41.22
CA ILE A 30 18.61 0.64 39.90
C ILE A 30 17.91 -0.47 39.11
N ILE A 31 17.45 -1.56 39.74
CA ILE A 31 16.73 -2.64 39.05
C ILE A 31 15.32 -2.19 38.62
N ILE A 32 14.63 -1.34 39.40
CA ILE A 32 13.33 -0.78 39.00
C ILE A 32 13.46 0.29 37.91
N VAL A 33 14.53 1.10 37.91
CA VAL A 33 14.81 2.04 36.80
C VAL A 33 15.26 1.31 35.54
N PHE A 34 15.94 0.16 35.65
CA PHE A 34 16.32 -0.65 34.48
C PHE A 34 15.14 -1.44 33.90
N LEU A 35 14.19 -1.91 34.72
CA LEU A 35 12.96 -2.57 34.24
C LEU A 35 11.88 -1.57 33.77
N LEU A 36 11.88 -0.32 34.26
CA LEU A 36 11.05 0.77 33.70
C LEU A 36 11.69 1.50 32.51
N SER A 37 13.02 1.46 32.32
CA SER A 37 13.65 1.99 31.10
C SER A 37 13.62 0.99 29.93
N LEU A 38 13.54 -0.32 30.21
CA LEU A 38 13.31 -1.36 29.20
C LEU A 38 11.84 -1.46 28.74
N THR A 39 10.92 -0.70 29.33
CA THR A 39 9.51 -0.60 28.88
C THR A 39 9.14 0.77 28.29
N LEU A 40 10.12 1.69 28.15
CA LEU A 40 9.94 2.99 27.48
C LEU A 40 10.74 3.18 26.20
N PHE A 41 11.62 2.23 25.85
CA PHE A 41 11.88 1.96 24.45
C PHE A 41 10.93 0.86 23.98
N LYS A 42 9.63 1.19 23.90
CA LYS A 42 8.97 0.90 22.63
C LYS A 42 9.79 1.69 21.62
N THR A 43 10.82 1.06 21.07
CA THR A 43 11.09 1.27 19.67
C THR A 43 9.73 1.06 19.02
N SER A 44 9.03 2.15 18.74
CA SER A 44 8.37 2.28 17.46
C SER A 44 9.47 2.07 16.43
N ALA A 45 9.89 0.81 16.28
CA ALA A 45 10.43 0.30 15.04
C ALA A 45 9.42 0.83 14.04
N LEU A 46 9.89 1.77 13.23
CA LEU A 46 9.13 2.45 12.18
C LEU A 46 8.20 1.39 11.59
N ALA A 47 6.92 1.43 11.96
CA ALA A 47 5.92 0.76 11.18
C ALA A 47 6.02 1.54 9.88
N THR A 48 6.73 0.99 8.90
CA THR A 48 6.84 1.59 7.59
C THR A 48 5.41 1.72 7.12
N GLU A 49 4.86 2.92 7.21
CA GLU A 49 3.51 3.14 6.77
C GLU A 49 3.46 2.82 5.29
N TYR A 50 2.59 1.87 4.97
CA TYR A 50 2.37 1.44 3.60
C TYR A 50 1.69 2.59 2.87
N ASP A 51 2.42 3.31 2.03
CA ASP A 51 1.87 4.30 1.12
C ASP A 51 1.38 3.59 -0.15
N GLY A 52 0.12 3.77 -0.54
CA GLY A 52 -0.38 3.02 -1.70
C GLY A 52 -1.87 3.10 -1.96
N ILE A 53 -2.24 2.88 -3.22
CA ILE A 53 -3.64 2.73 -3.59
C ILE A 53 -4.05 1.28 -3.39
N TRP A 54 -5.15 1.12 -2.67
CA TRP A 54 -5.89 -0.13 -2.61
C TRP A 54 -7.05 -0.08 -3.58
N PHE A 55 -7.31 -1.18 -4.26
CA PHE A 55 -8.31 -1.28 -5.31
C PHE A 55 -9.01 -2.64 -5.31
N LEU A 56 -10.20 -2.65 -5.90
CA LEU A 56 -10.89 -3.87 -6.33
C LEU A 56 -10.55 -4.11 -7.79
N GLY A 57 -9.83 -5.19 -8.10
CA GLY A 57 -9.53 -5.58 -9.48
C GLY A 57 -10.59 -6.50 -10.06
N PHE A 58 -10.80 -6.43 -11.38
CA PHE A 58 -11.66 -7.33 -12.12
C PHE A 58 -10.84 -8.25 -13.02
N ASN A 59 -11.17 -9.52 -13.09
CA ASN A 59 -10.81 -10.32 -14.26
C ASN A 59 -11.72 -9.89 -15.42
N VAL A 60 -11.19 -9.07 -16.33
CA VAL A 60 -11.98 -8.43 -17.40
C VAL A 60 -12.42 -9.40 -18.51
N HIS A 61 -12.03 -10.67 -18.44
CA HIS A 61 -12.48 -11.70 -19.37
C HIS A 61 -13.46 -12.69 -18.73
N LYS A 62 -13.74 -12.56 -17.43
CA LYS A 62 -14.55 -13.54 -16.71
C LYS A 62 -16.04 -13.19 -16.72
N ASP A 63 -16.83 -14.06 -17.35
CA ASP A 63 -18.29 -14.08 -17.31
C ASP A 63 -18.88 -12.68 -17.57
N LEU A 64 -19.70 -12.18 -16.63
CA LEU A 64 -20.36 -10.87 -16.71
C LEU A 64 -19.39 -9.68 -16.66
N LEU A 65 -18.19 -9.87 -16.11
CA LEU A 65 -17.20 -8.81 -15.96
C LEU A 65 -16.48 -8.48 -17.26
N SER A 66 -16.69 -9.24 -18.33
CA SER A 66 -16.31 -8.86 -19.69
C SER A 66 -17.07 -7.64 -20.20
N ASN A 67 -18.30 -7.44 -19.72
CA ASN A 67 -19.10 -6.27 -20.05
C ASN A 67 -18.70 -5.08 -19.17
N GLN A 68 -18.12 -4.04 -19.78
CA GLN A 68 -17.74 -2.80 -19.10
C GLN A 68 -18.90 -2.18 -18.32
N LYS A 69 -20.13 -2.26 -18.84
CA LYS A 69 -21.31 -1.71 -18.15
C LYS A 69 -21.58 -2.40 -16.81
N ILE A 70 -21.28 -3.70 -16.69
CA ILE A 70 -21.40 -4.42 -15.42
C ILE A 70 -20.31 -3.95 -14.45
N ARG A 71 -19.08 -3.68 -14.91
CA ARG A 71 -18.02 -3.10 -14.08
C ARG A 71 -18.38 -1.69 -13.59
N GLU A 72 -18.99 -0.86 -14.44
CA GLU A 72 -19.54 0.46 -14.06
C GLU A 72 -20.64 0.34 -13.01
N ILE A 73 -21.58 -0.60 -13.17
CA ILE A 73 -22.63 -0.87 -12.18
C ILE A 73 -22.02 -1.26 -10.84
N ILE A 74 -21.02 -2.14 -10.83
CA ILE A 74 -20.31 -2.55 -9.62
C ILE A 74 -19.64 -1.34 -8.97
N PHE A 75 -18.98 -0.48 -9.76
CA PHE A 75 -18.39 0.77 -9.29
C PHE A 75 -19.40 1.64 -8.55
N GLN A 76 -20.52 1.96 -9.19
CA GLN A 76 -21.57 2.79 -8.60
C GLN A 76 -22.23 2.15 -7.38
N SER A 77 -22.11 0.84 -7.23
CA SER A 77 -22.73 0.10 -6.13
C SER A 77 -21.85 -0.01 -4.90
N ILE A 78 -20.57 0.31 -4.96
CA ILE A 78 -19.65 0.21 -3.82
C ILE A 78 -19.59 1.56 -3.10
N ASN A 79 -19.88 1.57 -1.80
CA ASN A 79 -19.77 2.78 -0.99
C ASN A 79 -18.31 3.04 -0.58
N ARG A 80 -17.52 3.56 -1.54
CA ARG A 80 -16.09 3.85 -1.39
C ARG A 80 -15.82 4.83 -0.24
N LYS A 81 -16.71 5.83 -0.06
CA LYS A 81 -16.62 6.80 1.06
C LYS A 81 -16.73 6.11 2.42
N LYS A 82 -17.65 5.16 2.57
CA LYS A 82 -17.79 4.35 3.78
C LYS A 82 -16.54 3.49 4.02
N ILE A 83 -16.06 2.80 2.99
CA ILE A 83 -14.84 1.99 3.09
C ILE A 83 -13.65 2.85 3.56
N SER A 84 -13.40 3.97 2.88
CA SER A 84 -12.28 4.87 3.22
C SER A 84 -12.40 5.43 4.65
N LYS A 85 -13.55 6.00 5.02
CA LYS A 85 -13.69 6.74 6.28
C LYS A 85 -13.95 5.87 7.50
N GLU A 86 -14.80 4.85 7.38
CA GLU A 86 -15.25 4.07 8.53
C GLU A 86 -14.43 2.80 8.75
N ILE A 87 -13.92 2.18 7.68
CA ILE A 87 -13.17 0.92 7.79
C ILE A 87 -11.67 1.20 7.86
N VAL A 88 -11.14 1.97 6.91
CA VAL A 88 -9.69 2.22 6.79
C VAL A 88 -9.25 3.42 7.62
N LYS A 89 -10.15 4.40 7.82
CA LYS A 89 -9.84 5.72 8.40
C LYS A 89 -8.84 6.52 7.56
N SER A 90 -8.90 6.36 6.24
CA SER A 90 -8.19 7.22 5.29
C SER A 90 -9.06 8.39 4.86
N GLU A 91 -8.45 9.57 4.75
CA GLU A 91 -9.09 10.79 4.27
C GLU A 91 -9.17 10.86 2.74
N VAL A 92 -8.39 10.02 2.03
CA VAL A 92 -8.22 10.12 0.57
C VAL A 92 -8.93 8.99 -0.17
N MET A 93 -9.90 9.40 -0.99
CA MET A 93 -10.58 8.54 -1.94
C MET A 93 -10.05 8.85 -3.37
N PRO A 94 -9.11 8.06 -3.89
CA PRO A 94 -8.44 8.38 -5.15
C PRO A 94 -9.40 8.22 -6.34
N ASN A 95 -9.39 9.15 -7.29
CA ASN A 95 -10.21 9.09 -8.50
C ASN A 95 -9.46 8.57 -9.72
N SER A 96 -8.34 7.89 -9.47
CA SER A 96 -7.46 7.29 -10.45
C SER A 96 -6.69 6.16 -9.78
N ILE A 97 -6.10 5.29 -10.59
CA ILE A 97 -5.08 4.34 -10.14
C ILE A 97 -3.68 4.97 -10.06
N ILE A 98 -3.57 6.27 -10.25
CA ILE A 98 -2.35 7.04 -10.01
C ILE A 98 -2.55 7.77 -8.68
N PRO A 99 -1.64 7.61 -7.70
CA PRO A 99 -1.66 8.34 -6.43
C PRO A 99 -1.77 9.86 -6.63
N PRO A 100 -2.48 10.60 -5.76
CA PRO A 100 -2.72 12.04 -5.90
C PRO A 100 -1.48 12.90 -6.11
N ASP A 101 -0.36 12.50 -5.52
CA ASP A 101 0.95 13.16 -5.50
C ASP A 101 1.85 12.80 -6.69
N MET A 102 1.47 11.82 -7.52
CA MET A 102 2.26 11.39 -8.69
C MET A 102 1.91 12.16 -9.97
N LEU A 103 2.89 12.27 -10.87
CA LEU A 103 2.72 12.92 -12.17
C LEU A 103 1.58 12.27 -12.97
N GLY A 104 0.67 13.10 -13.47
CA GLY A 104 -0.47 12.66 -14.27
C GLY A 104 -1.62 12.06 -13.46
N SER A 105 -1.55 12.14 -12.13
CA SER A 105 -2.73 12.10 -11.28
C SER A 105 -3.76 13.11 -11.80
N TYR A 106 -4.94 12.60 -12.13
CA TYR A 106 -6.01 13.37 -12.72
C TYR A 106 -7.34 12.83 -12.21
N LYS A 107 -8.32 13.72 -12.00
CA LYS A 107 -9.70 13.33 -11.66
C LYS A 107 -10.41 12.78 -12.90
N SER A 108 -10.06 11.56 -13.30
CA SER A 108 -10.66 10.88 -14.46
C SER A 108 -11.92 10.10 -14.09
N LEU A 109 -11.99 9.53 -12.89
CA LEU A 109 -13.15 8.79 -12.41
C LEU A 109 -14.06 9.69 -11.56
N ASN A 110 -15.28 9.93 -12.03
CA ASN A 110 -16.33 10.56 -11.22
C ASN A 110 -17.64 9.79 -11.36
N LEU A 111 -17.66 8.59 -10.79
CA LEU A 111 -18.88 7.81 -10.63
C LEU A 111 -19.26 7.84 -9.16
N ASP A 112 -20.36 8.51 -8.86
CA ASP A 112 -20.89 8.56 -7.50
C ASP A 112 -21.56 7.24 -7.12
N TYR A 113 -21.58 6.98 -5.82
CA TYR A 113 -22.32 5.86 -5.26
C TYR A 113 -23.83 6.07 -5.46
N ASP A 114 -24.45 5.23 -6.28
CA ASP A 114 -25.87 5.30 -6.63
C ASP A 114 -26.46 3.91 -6.86
N LEU A 115 -26.97 3.32 -5.78
CA LEU A 115 -27.65 2.02 -5.82
C LEU A 115 -28.92 2.03 -6.66
N LYS A 116 -29.60 3.18 -6.80
CA LYS A 116 -30.86 3.25 -7.53
C LYS A 116 -30.58 3.10 -9.02
N THR A 117 -29.68 3.93 -9.54
CA THR A 117 -29.25 3.88 -10.94
C THR A 117 -28.59 2.54 -11.28
N ALA A 118 -27.79 1.97 -10.37
CA ALA A 118 -27.20 0.65 -10.58
C ALA A 118 -28.25 -0.47 -10.74
N LYS A 119 -29.30 -0.48 -9.90
CA LYS A 119 -30.41 -1.45 -10.00
C LYS A 119 -31.21 -1.28 -11.28
N GLU A 120 -31.53 -0.05 -11.63
CA GLU A 120 -32.29 0.26 -12.85
C GLU A 120 -31.51 -0.15 -14.11
N THR A 121 -30.20 0.09 -14.12
CA THR A 121 -29.31 -0.31 -15.22
C THR A 121 -29.14 -1.83 -15.31
N LEU A 122 -29.00 -2.55 -14.19
CA LEU A 122 -29.00 -4.02 -14.21
C LEU A 122 -30.29 -4.58 -14.80
N LYS A 123 -31.43 -4.00 -14.41
CA LYS A 123 -32.75 -4.42 -14.90
C LYS A 123 -32.89 -4.17 -16.41
N SER A 124 -32.44 -3.01 -16.91
CA SER A 124 -32.49 -2.69 -18.34
C SER A 124 -31.60 -3.59 -19.19
N LEU A 125 -30.51 -4.12 -18.61
CA LEU A 125 -29.66 -5.16 -19.21
C LEU A 125 -30.26 -6.57 -19.13
N GLY A 126 -31.48 -6.72 -18.61
CA GLY A 126 -32.19 -8.01 -18.56
C GLY A 126 -31.80 -8.88 -17.36
N PHE A 127 -31.22 -8.31 -16.31
CA PHE A 127 -30.95 -9.03 -15.06
C PHE A 127 -31.98 -8.70 -13.99
N SER A 128 -32.60 -9.73 -13.42
CA SER A 128 -33.45 -9.59 -12.24
C SER A 128 -32.63 -9.73 -10.95
N MET A 129 -33.15 -9.25 -9.82
CA MET A 129 -32.48 -9.36 -8.50
C MET A 129 -32.08 -10.80 -8.11
N ASN A 130 -32.82 -11.79 -8.61
CA ASN A 130 -32.60 -13.21 -8.32
C ASN A 130 -32.00 -13.99 -9.50
N ASP A 131 -31.51 -13.28 -10.52
CA ASP A 131 -30.88 -13.90 -11.68
C ASP A 131 -29.68 -14.76 -11.23
N LYS A 132 -29.68 -16.03 -11.64
CA LYS A 132 -28.63 -17.00 -11.27
C LYS A 132 -27.25 -16.57 -11.78
N ARG A 133 -27.20 -15.84 -12.90
CA ARG A 133 -25.95 -15.32 -13.49
C ARG A 133 -25.27 -14.29 -12.59
N LEU A 134 -26.04 -13.58 -11.76
CA LEU A 134 -25.52 -12.61 -10.80
C LEU A 134 -25.03 -13.28 -9.50
N LYS A 135 -25.12 -14.60 -9.36
CA LYS A 135 -24.77 -15.32 -8.12
C LYS A 135 -23.42 -16.00 -8.25
N ASN A 136 -22.78 -16.23 -7.11
CA ASN A 136 -21.53 -16.98 -6.98
C ASN A 136 -20.32 -16.32 -7.65
N LEU A 137 -20.31 -15.00 -7.80
CA LEU A 137 -19.09 -14.29 -8.15
C LEU A 137 -18.10 -14.44 -6.98
N GLU A 138 -16.86 -14.74 -7.30
CA GLU A 138 -15.81 -14.98 -6.30
C GLU A 138 -14.91 -13.77 -6.16
N LEU A 139 -14.74 -13.31 -4.91
CA LEU A 139 -13.85 -12.23 -4.52
C LEU A 139 -12.68 -12.81 -3.72
N LEU A 140 -11.50 -12.82 -4.33
CA LEU A 140 -10.25 -13.20 -3.70
C LEU A 140 -9.74 -12.06 -2.80
N HIS A 141 -9.31 -12.38 -1.59
CA HIS A 141 -8.68 -11.41 -0.70
C HIS A 141 -7.73 -12.08 0.30
N THR A 142 -6.85 -11.29 0.93
CA THR A 142 -6.01 -11.77 2.03
C THR A 142 -6.77 -11.78 3.37
N ASP A 143 -6.25 -12.53 4.34
CA ASP A 143 -6.79 -12.71 5.70
C ASP A 143 -6.56 -11.53 6.65
N GLY A 144 -5.99 -10.41 6.18
CA GLY A 144 -5.81 -9.22 7.00
C GLY A 144 -7.14 -8.64 7.51
N ASP A 145 -7.19 -8.23 8.78
CA ASP A 145 -8.41 -7.74 9.45
C ASP A 145 -9.14 -6.63 8.67
N ILE A 146 -8.40 -5.66 8.14
CA ILE A 146 -8.94 -4.56 7.35
C ILE A 146 -9.42 -5.07 6.00
N THR A 147 -8.64 -5.91 5.33
CA THR A 147 -9.00 -6.53 4.04
C THR A 147 -10.30 -7.35 4.15
N GLN A 148 -10.46 -8.17 5.19
CA GLN A 148 -11.69 -8.92 5.44
C GLN A 148 -12.90 -8.00 5.65
N LYS A 149 -12.73 -6.89 6.37
CA LYS A 149 -13.80 -5.90 6.58
C LYS A 149 -14.20 -5.23 5.26
N ILE A 150 -13.24 -4.88 4.41
CA ILE A 150 -13.47 -4.33 3.07
C ILE A 150 -14.23 -5.36 2.21
N ALA A 151 -13.77 -6.61 2.17
CA ALA A 151 -14.40 -7.68 1.40
C ALA A 151 -15.86 -7.93 1.82
N LYS A 152 -16.13 -7.94 3.13
CA LYS A 152 -17.49 -8.05 3.69
C LYS A 152 -18.36 -6.84 3.34
N ALA A 153 -17.80 -5.63 3.33
CA ALA A 153 -18.52 -4.41 2.93
C ALA A 153 -18.91 -4.45 1.44
N ILE A 154 -17.96 -4.78 0.56
CA ILE A 154 -18.22 -4.94 -0.89
C ILE A 154 -19.27 -6.02 -1.14
N LYS A 155 -19.15 -7.17 -0.48
CA LYS A 155 -20.16 -8.25 -0.55
C LYS A 155 -21.56 -7.76 -0.16
N LYS A 156 -21.67 -6.98 0.92
CA LYS A 156 -22.95 -6.42 1.37
C LYS A 156 -23.52 -5.44 0.36
N ASP A 157 -22.71 -4.53 -0.13
CA ASP A 157 -23.08 -3.49 -1.09
C ASP A 157 -23.58 -4.13 -2.41
N LEU A 158 -22.86 -5.11 -2.95
CA LEU A 158 -23.25 -5.83 -4.16
C LEU A 158 -24.48 -6.73 -3.97
N SER A 159 -24.65 -7.32 -2.78
CA SER A 159 -25.87 -8.06 -2.47
C SER A 159 -27.11 -7.17 -2.52
N SER A 160 -26.98 -5.87 -2.25
CA SER A 160 -28.11 -4.93 -2.25
C SER A 160 -28.71 -4.70 -3.63
N ILE A 161 -27.95 -4.99 -4.70
CA ILE A 161 -28.36 -4.92 -6.11
C ILE A 161 -28.54 -6.32 -6.74
N GLY A 162 -28.49 -7.38 -5.94
CA GLY A 162 -28.71 -8.75 -6.39
C GLY A 162 -27.45 -9.50 -6.83
N ILE A 163 -26.26 -8.90 -6.74
CA ILE A 163 -25.00 -9.60 -7.03
C ILE A 163 -24.53 -10.38 -5.79
N GLY A 164 -24.47 -11.70 -5.91
CA GLY A 164 -24.06 -12.60 -4.84
C GLY A 164 -22.57 -12.88 -4.87
N ILE A 165 -21.84 -12.49 -3.82
CA ILE A 165 -20.40 -12.69 -3.69
C ILE A 165 -20.06 -13.83 -2.73
N LYS A 166 -19.21 -14.76 -3.18
CA LYS A 166 -18.47 -15.72 -2.34
C LYS A 166 -17.08 -15.15 -2.06
N LEU A 167 -16.75 -15.04 -0.78
CA LEU A 167 -15.42 -14.59 -0.36
C LEU A 167 -14.47 -15.78 -0.38
N VAL A 168 -13.29 -15.60 -0.98
CA VAL A 168 -12.23 -16.60 -1.01
C VAL A 168 -11.00 -15.97 -0.37
N GLU A 169 -10.58 -16.56 0.74
CA GLU A 169 -9.52 -16.02 1.58
C GLU A 169 -8.22 -16.81 1.38
N VAL A 170 -7.10 -16.09 1.29
CA VAL A 170 -5.74 -16.62 1.28
C VAL A 170 -4.95 -15.97 2.41
N LYS A 171 -4.03 -16.71 3.03
CA LYS A 171 -3.20 -16.16 4.09
C LYS A 171 -2.16 -15.20 3.53
N TYR A 172 -2.04 -14.02 4.14
CA TYR A 172 -1.03 -13.02 3.74
C TYR A 172 0.40 -13.55 3.91
N ALA A 173 0.65 -14.40 4.91
CA ALA A 173 1.95 -15.01 5.16
C ALA A 173 2.41 -16.04 4.10
N GLU A 174 1.60 -16.29 3.07
CA GLU A 174 1.89 -17.21 1.97
C GLU A 174 1.95 -16.44 0.63
N PRO A 175 2.99 -15.62 0.40
CA PRO A 175 3.05 -14.71 -0.75
C PRO A 175 3.06 -15.44 -2.11
N GLU A 176 3.70 -16.61 -2.19
CA GLU A 176 3.70 -17.45 -3.40
C GLU A 176 2.29 -17.96 -3.72
N THR A 177 1.55 -18.42 -2.69
CA THR A 177 0.14 -18.81 -2.82
C THR A 177 -0.69 -17.62 -3.30
N TRP A 178 -0.52 -16.44 -2.71
CA TRP A 178 -1.23 -15.22 -3.13
C TRP A 178 -1.03 -14.89 -4.61
N VAL A 179 0.23 -14.88 -5.07
CA VAL A 179 0.57 -14.58 -6.48
C VAL A 179 0.03 -15.67 -7.41
N SER A 180 0.14 -16.94 -7.04
CA SER A 180 -0.41 -18.06 -7.81
C SER A 180 -1.94 -17.97 -7.93
N GLU A 181 -2.62 -17.62 -6.85
CA GLU A 181 -4.07 -17.48 -6.78
C GLU A 181 -4.56 -16.32 -7.64
N LEU A 182 -3.89 -15.16 -7.60
CA LEU A 182 -4.15 -14.03 -8.50
C LEU A 182 -3.93 -14.40 -9.98
N SER A 183 -2.82 -15.07 -10.28
CA SER A 183 -2.43 -15.45 -11.65
C SER A 183 -3.30 -16.56 -12.25
N SER A 184 -4.04 -17.31 -11.41
CA SER A 184 -4.83 -18.46 -11.85
C SER A 184 -5.99 -18.09 -12.79
N GLY A 185 -6.44 -16.83 -12.78
CA GLY A 185 -7.58 -16.37 -13.58
C GLY A 185 -8.93 -16.95 -13.16
N LYS A 186 -9.00 -17.72 -12.08
CA LYS A 186 -10.24 -18.40 -11.68
C LYS A 186 -11.24 -17.48 -10.97
N TYR A 187 -10.79 -16.38 -10.39
CA TYR A 187 -11.65 -15.45 -9.65
C TYR A 187 -12.23 -14.33 -10.52
N HIS A 188 -13.37 -13.79 -10.08
CA HIS A 188 -14.04 -12.69 -10.75
C HIS A 188 -13.40 -11.36 -10.35
N MET A 189 -13.14 -11.21 -9.04
CA MET A 189 -12.57 -10.01 -8.48
C MET A 189 -11.50 -10.36 -7.45
N PHE A 190 -10.63 -9.40 -7.16
CA PHE A 190 -9.63 -9.51 -6.11
C PHE A 190 -9.42 -8.17 -5.41
N LEU A 191 -9.08 -8.20 -4.12
CA LEU A 191 -8.61 -7.03 -3.37
C LEU A 191 -7.10 -7.01 -3.33
N MET A 192 -6.51 -5.89 -3.73
CA MET A 192 -5.07 -5.71 -3.75
C MET A 192 -4.73 -4.22 -3.52
N GLY A 193 -3.52 -3.97 -3.05
CA GLY A 193 -2.90 -2.66 -3.17
C GLY A 193 -1.54 -2.78 -3.82
N TYR A 194 -1.07 -1.68 -4.40
CA TYR A 194 0.34 -1.51 -4.75
C TYR A 194 0.91 -0.35 -3.94
N LYS A 195 2.22 -0.35 -3.75
CA LYS A 195 2.92 0.74 -3.06
C LYS A 195 3.04 1.94 -4.00
N ALA A 196 2.57 3.12 -3.60
CA ALA A 196 2.51 4.31 -4.45
C ALA A 196 3.87 4.67 -5.03
N ASN A 197 4.92 4.54 -4.21
CA ASN A 197 6.28 4.59 -4.69
C ASN A 197 7.00 3.26 -4.48
N PRO A 198 6.80 2.27 -5.37
CA PRO A 198 7.49 0.98 -5.27
C PRO A 198 8.98 1.13 -5.59
N PHE A 199 9.36 2.25 -6.22
CA PHE A 199 10.70 2.59 -6.68
C PHE A 199 11.12 3.97 -6.18
N LEU A 200 10.90 4.30 -4.90
CA LEU A 200 11.54 5.46 -4.30
C LEU A 200 13.04 5.13 -4.24
N SER A 201 13.66 5.16 -5.42
CA SER A 201 15.07 5.03 -5.69
C SER A 201 15.60 6.37 -5.24
N ILE A 202 15.61 6.57 -3.92
CA ILE A 202 16.31 7.70 -3.34
C ILE A 202 17.74 7.48 -3.76
N PHE A 203 18.22 8.36 -4.64
CA PHE A 203 19.61 8.36 -5.01
C PHE A 203 20.33 9.23 -4.00
N ILE A 204 21.29 8.65 -3.29
CA ILE A 204 22.07 9.35 -2.27
C ILE A 204 23.37 9.76 -2.93
N GLY A 205 23.53 11.06 -3.16
CA GLY A 205 24.76 11.66 -3.67
C GLY A 205 25.74 12.00 -2.56
N ASP A 206 26.97 11.55 -2.68
CA ASP A 206 28.10 12.04 -1.89
C ASP A 206 28.56 13.40 -2.43
N THR A 207 28.36 14.46 -1.65
CA THR A 207 28.78 15.82 -2.00
C THR A 207 30.28 15.95 -2.22
N SER A 208 31.11 15.08 -1.61
CA SER A 208 32.56 15.07 -1.72
C SER A 208 33.04 14.39 -3.01
N SER A 209 32.61 13.15 -3.25
CA SER A 209 33.05 12.38 -4.44
C SER A 209 32.23 12.67 -5.70
N LYS A 210 31.05 13.31 -5.56
CA LYS A 210 30.06 13.47 -6.63
C LYS A 210 29.61 12.14 -7.22
N ILE A 211 29.63 11.08 -6.43
CA ILE A 211 29.07 9.77 -6.79
C ILE A 211 27.70 9.65 -6.13
N PHE A 212 26.73 9.07 -6.83
CA PHE A 212 25.42 8.74 -6.25
C PHE A 212 25.14 7.25 -6.24
N HIS A 213 24.43 6.81 -5.21
CA HIS A 213 24.14 5.42 -4.87
C HIS A 213 22.63 5.21 -4.78
N LEU A 214 22.17 3.96 -4.86
CA LEU A 214 20.80 3.62 -4.41
C LEU A 214 20.77 3.62 -2.87
N MET A 215 19.64 4.02 -2.29
CA MET A 215 19.46 4.07 -0.83
C MET A 215 19.68 2.72 -0.12
N ASP A 216 19.42 1.61 -0.79
CA ASP A 216 19.64 0.25 -0.29
C ASP A 216 21.08 -0.24 -0.51
N CYS A 217 21.98 0.60 -1.03
CA CYS A 217 23.37 0.21 -1.21
C CYS A 217 24.13 0.14 0.11
N GLU A 218 24.88 -0.94 0.33
CA GLU A 218 25.67 -1.14 1.56
C GLU A 218 26.79 -0.11 1.77
N LYS A 219 27.15 0.66 0.73
CA LYS A 219 28.25 1.64 0.73
C LYS A 219 27.78 3.10 0.61
N VAL A 220 26.63 3.43 1.17
CA VAL A 220 26.15 4.81 1.24
C VAL A 220 27.10 5.67 2.11
N PRO A 221 27.42 6.92 1.73
CA PRO A 221 28.28 7.83 2.49
C PRO A 221 27.74 8.17 3.88
N LEU A 222 28.52 8.81 4.75
CA LEU A 222 28.04 9.32 6.05
C LEU A 222 27.06 10.51 5.87
N GLU A 223 26.07 10.62 6.76
CA GLU A 223 24.91 11.53 6.64
C GLU A 223 25.26 13.02 6.41
N ASP A 224 26.37 13.50 6.98
CA ASP A 224 26.80 14.91 6.91
C ASP A 224 27.29 15.34 5.52
N LYS A 225 27.40 14.40 4.58
CA LYS A 225 27.90 14.63 3.20
C LYS A 225 26.93 14.19 2.13
N GLN A 226 25.67 13.94 2.46
CA GLN A 226 24.67 13.44 1.52
C GLN A 226 23.83 14.56 0.91
N VAL A 227 23.42 14.37 -0.34
CA VAL A 227 22.28 15.05 -0.95
C VAL A 227 21.35 14.00 -1.53
N LEU A 228 20.05 14.21 -1.41
CA LEU A 228 19.05 13.27 -1.91
C LEU A 228 18.56 13.73 -3.27
N PHE A 229 18.53 12.82 -4.24
CA PHE A 229 17.90 13.02 -5.53
C PHE A 229 16.68 12.12 -5.66
N SER A 230 15.64 12.70 -6.23
CA SER A 230 14.37 12.00 -6.50
C SER A 230 14.40 11.20 -7.81
N SER A 231 15.46 11.34 -8.61
CA SER A 231 15.65 10.56 -9.84
C SER A 231 17.12 10.47 -10.23
N TYR A 232 17.45 9.48 -11.07
CA TYR A 232 18.78 9.31 -11.65
C TYR A 232 19.19 10.57 -12.44
N ASP A 233 18.28 11.11 -13.24
CA ASP A 233 18.56 12.28 -14.08
C ASP A 233 18.74 13.57 -13.28
N ASP A 234 18.06 13.71 -12.16
CA ASP A 234 18.28 14.82 -11.24
C ASP A 234 19.70 14.77 -10.64
N ALA A 235 20.18 13.58 -10.26
CA ALA A 235 21.56 13.39 -9.81
C ALA A 235 22.58 13.77 -10.91
N ILE A 236 22.39 13.28 -12.14
CA ILE A 236 23.25 13.61 -13.28
C ILE A 236 23.24 15.11 -13.57
N LYS A 237 22.06 15.74 -13.60
CA LYS A 237 21.89 17.18 -13.86
C LYS A 237 22.60 18.04 -12.81
N ASN A 238 22.64 17.58 -11.57
CA ASN A 238 23.35 18.24 -10.47
C ASN A 238 24.85 17.89 -10.42
N GLY A 239 25.38 17.23 -11.46
CA GLY A 239 26.81 16.96 -11.64
C GLY A 239 27.31 15.75 -10.88
N PHE A 240 26.42 14.81 -10.52
CA PHE A 240 26.81 13.55 -9.88
C PHE A 240 26.92 12.43 -10.93
N THR A 241 27.70 11.41 -10.61
CA THR A 241 27.93 10.23 -11.46
C THR A 241 27.49 8.96 -10.74
N PRO A 242 26.96 7.95 -11.45
CA PRO A 242 26.48 6.72 -10.83
C PRO A 242 27.63 5.89 -10.24
N ASP A 243 27.42 5.26 -9.08
CA ASP A 243 28.34 4.24 -8.56
C ASP A 243 28.27 2.96 -9.40
N THR A 244 29.05 2.91 -10.48
CA THR A 244 29.14 1.76 -11.40
C THR A 244 29.97 0.59 -10.87
N VAL A 245 30.51 0.68 -9.65
CA VAL A 245 31.40 -0.34 -9.09
C VAL A 245 30.68 -1.15 -8.02
N ASN A 246 29.93 -0.49 -7.14
CA ASN A 246 29.29 -1.16 -6.00
C ASN A 246 27.79 -1.28 -6.17
N CYS A 247 27.10 -0.19 -6.55
CA CYS A 247 25.63 -0.13 -6.48
C CYS A 247 24.95 -0.26 -7.86
N HIS A 248 25.70 -0.02 -8.95
CA HIS A 248 25.23 -0.02 -10.34
C HIS A 248 23.84 0.61 -10.53
N PRO A 249 23.61 1.84 -10.03
CA PRO A 249 22.32 2.50 -10.22
C PRO A 249 22.07 2.63 -11.71
N LYS A 250 20.86 2.28 -12.16
CA LYS A 250 20.48 2.37 -13.57
C LYS A 250 19.46 3.46 -13.75
N ASN A 251 19.66 4.31 -14.77
CA ASN A 251 18.56 5.09 -15.30
C ASN A 251 17.64 4.12 -16.01
N THR A 252 16.49 3.83 -15.43
CA THR A 252 15.49 2.98 -16.10
C THR A 252 14.77 3.75 -17.21
N GLY A 253 14.91 5.08 -17.26
CA GLY A 253 14.12 5.97 -18.15
C GLY A 253 12.63 6.01 -17.80
N LYS A 254 12.22 5.26 -16.77
CA LYS A 254 10.82 5.10 -16.39
C LYS A 254 10.44 6.23 -15.45
N THR A 255 9.39 6.97 -15.81
CA THR A 255 8.71 7.81 -14.82
C THR A 255 8.15 6.92 -13.71
N GLU A 256 8.05 7.43 -12.49
CA GLU A 256 7.45 6.67 -11.37
C GLU A 256 6.04 6.15 -11.74
N THR A 257 5.27 6.96 -12.48
CA THR A 257 3.95 6.60 -12.98
C THR A 257 4.01 5.50 -14.06
N GLU A 258 4.99 5.51 -14.98
CA GLU A 258 5.17 4.41 -15.95
C GLU A 258 5.52 3.10 -15.24
N ALA A 259 6.43 3.17 -14.27
CA ALA A 259 6.88 2.03 -13.50
C ALA A 259 5.75 1.40 -12.67
N LEU A 260 4.74 2.22 -12.33
CA LEU A 260 3.49 1.77 -11.74
C LEU A 260 2.53 1.15 -12.76
N LEU A 261 2.25 1.86 -13.85
CA LEU A 261 1.18 1.47 -14.78
C LEU A 261 1.54 0.26 -15.64
N ARG A 262 2.80 0.11 -16.04
CA ARG A 262 3.22 -0.97 -16.95
C ARG A 262 3.00 -2.37 -16.35
N PRO A 263 3.48 -2.70 -15.14
CA PRO A 263 3.21 -3.99 -14.51
C PRO A 263 1.72 -4.34 -14.43
N LEU A 264 0.87 -3.34 -14.16
CA LEU A 264 -0.56 -3.53 -13.88
C LEU A 264 -1.42 -3.61 -15.15
N PHE A 265 -1.09 -2.85 -16.20
CA PHE A 265 -2.00 -2.63 -17.34
C PHE A 265 -1.40 -2.89 -18.72
N TYR A 266 -0.10 -3.15 -18.82
CA TYR A 266 0.46 -3.67 -20.06
C TYR A 266 -0.07 -5.10 -20.29
N SER A 267 -0.42 -5.47 -21.52
CA SER A 267 -1.00 -6.79 -21.80
C SER A 267 -0.09 -7.95 -21.36
N LYS A 268 1.22 -7.72 -21.30
CA LYS A 268 2.23 -8.67 -20.80
C LYS A 268 2.86 -8.25 -19.47
N GLY A 269 2.19 -7.38 -18.72
CA GLY A 269 2.61 -6.94 -17.40
C GLY A 269 2.64 -8.11 -16.41
N ASP A 270 3.68 -8.16 -15.59
CA ASP A 270 3.95 -9.17 -14.58
C ASP A 270 2.96 -9.14 -13.40
N ALA A 271 2.34 -7.98 -13.14
CA ALA A 271 1.31 -7.79 -12.12
C ALA A 271 -0.09 -7.56 -12.71
N ASN A 272 -0.32 -7.90 -13.99
CA ASN A 272 -1.59 -7.73 -14.66
C ASN A 272 -2.57 -8.87 -14.32
N PHE A 273 -2.97 -8.94 -13.06
CA PHE A 273 -3.94 -9.93 -12.56
C PHE A 273 -5.39 -9.63 -12.99
N THR A 274 -5.62 -8.49 -13.65
CA THR A 274 -6.90 -8.18 -14.28
C THR A 274 -7.08 -8.89 -15.62
N PHE A 275 -6.00 -9.43 -16.18
CA PHE A 275 -5.93 -9.96 -17.54
C PHE A 275 -6.29 -8.91 -18.60
N TYR A 276 -6.14 -7.64 -18.27
CA TYR A 276 -6.49 -6.54 -19.16
C TYR A 276 -5.54 -6.51 -20.36
N SER A 277 -6.08 -6.41 -21.56
CA SER A 277 -5.29 -6.28 -22.78
C SER A 277 -5.92 -5.28 -23.71
N ASN A 278 -5.17 -4.22 -24.03
CA ASN A 278 -5.61 -3.18 -24.95
C ASN A 278 -4.40 -2.64 -25.72
N ILE A 279 -4.36 -2.90 -27.03
CA ILE A 279 -3.23 -2.50 -27.89
C ILE A 279 -2.96 -0.99 -27.85
N ASN A 280 -3.98 -0.17 -27.63
CA ASN A 280 -3.79 1.28 -27.52
C ASN A 280 -3.10 1.65 -26.21
N ILE A 281 -3.42 0.98 -25.10
CA ILE A 281 -2.72 1.19 -23.82
C ILE A 281 -1.28 0.71 -23.93
N ASP A 282 -1.04 -0.45 -24.54
CA ASP A 282 0.31 -0.98 -24.76
C ASP A 282 1.15 0.01 -25.56
N ASN A 283 0.63 0.51 -26.68
CA ASN A 283 1.30 1.51 -27.50
C ASN A 283 1.57 2.82 -26.73
N LEU A 284 0.63 3.28 -25.90
CA LEU A 284 0.82 4.50 -25.11
C LEU A 284 1.88 4.32 -24.02
N LEU A 285 1.93 3.15 -23.36
CA LEU A 285 2.97 2.82 -22.38
C LEU A 285 4.33 2.67 -23.04
N ASP A 286 4.39 2.04 -24.23
CA ASP A 286 5.61 1.90 -25.02
C ASP A 286 6.13 3.27 -25.48
N GLN A 287 5.24 4.17 -25.90
CA GLN A 287 5.61 5.56 -26.18
C GLN A 287 6.10 6.28 -24.92
N LEU A 288 5.38 6.18 -23.80
CA LEU A 288 5.76 6.83 -22.54
C LEU A 288 7.17 6.45 -22.08
N ALA A 289 7.55 5.18 -22.25
CA ALA A 289 8.89 4.68 -21.91
C ALA A 289 10.01 5.24 -22.79
N GLN A 290 9.69 5.82 -23.96
CA GLN A 290 10.65 6.43 -24.88
C GLN A 290 10.72 7.96 -24.76
N ILE A 291 9.82 8.59 -24.00
CA ILE A 291 9.84 10.05 -23.82
C ILE A 291 10.98 10.43 -22.87
N ASP A 292 11.85 11.31 -23.34
CA ASP A 292 12.95 11.88 -22.56
C ASP A 292 12.43 12.48 -21.23
N SER A 293 13.15 12.21 -20.12
CA SER A 293 12.75 12.65 -18.77
C SER A 293 12.68 14.17 -18.61
N SER A 294 13.35 14.92 -19.48
CA SER A 294 13.27 16.39 -19.56
C SER A 294 11.93 16.87 -20.14
N MET A 295 11.23 16.05 -20.92
CA MET A 295 9.99 16.40 -21.63
C MET A 295 8.74 16.17 -20.77
N LYS A 296 8.72 16.76 -19.57
CA LYS A 296 7.67 16.55 -18.55
C LYS A 296 6.25 16.83 -19.05
N GLU A 297 6.06 17.81 -19.92
CA GLU A 297 4.74 18.14 -20.47
C GLU A 297 4.22 17.04 -21.41
N GLU A 298 5.10 16.44 -22.21
CA GLU A 298 4.73 15.34 -23.10
C GLU A 298 4.41 14.07 -22.31
N GLN A 299 5.23 13.75 -21.30
CA GLN A 299 4.96 12.66 -20.36
C GLN A 299 3.59 12.85 -19.68
N LEU A 300 3.30 14.05 -19.19
CA LEU A 300 2.05 14.38 -18.53
C LEU A 300 0.85 14.13 -19.45
N LYS A 301 0.88 14.63 -20.69
CA LYS A 301 -0.20 14.42 -21.68
C LYS A 301 -0.42 12.94 -21.95
N LYS A 302 0.66 12.18 -22.09
CA LYS A 302 0.61 10.73 -22.33
C LYS A 302 0.00 9.97 -21.16
N ILE A 303 0.44 10.28 -19.94
CA ILE A 303 -0.08 9.66 -18.71
C ILE A 303 -1.57 9.99 -18.53
N GLN A 304 -1.99 11.23 -18.77
CA GLN A 304 -3.39 11.63 -18.68
C GLN A 304 -4.27 10.88 -19.70
N GLU A 305 -3.76 10.64 -20.91
CA GLU A 305 -4.46 9.84 -21.91
C GLU A 305 -4.62 8.38 -21.46
N ILE A 306 -3.55 7.76 -20.95
CA ILE A 306 -3.57 6.41 -20.38
C ILE A 306 -4.60 6.34 -19.24
N ASN A 307 -4.50 7.26 -18.28
CA ASN A 307 -5.38 7.30 -17.12
C ASN A 307 -6.86 7.46 -17.52
N LYS A 308 -7.17 8.33 -18.50
CA LYS A 308 -8.52 8.49 -19.03
C LYS A 308 -9.05 7.20 -19.64
N ARG A 309 -8.25 6.50 -20.45
CA ARG A 309 -8.63 5.23 -21.08
C ARG A 309 -8.86 4.13 -20.04
N LEU A 310 -7.94 3.97 -19.09
CA LEU A 310 -8.11 3.02 -17.98
C LEU A 310 -9.35 3.33 -17.14
N SER A 311 -9.66 4.61 -16.95
CA SER A 311 -10.85 5.04 -16.21
C SER A 311 -12.15 4.74 -16.93
N ASN A 312 -12.14 4.72 -18.27
CA ASN A 312 -13.29 4.29 -19.06
C ASN A 312 -13.41 2.77 -19.08
N ASP A 313 -12.29 2.08 -19.32
CA ASP A 313 -12.28 0.63 -19.43
C ASP A 313 -12.54 -0.06 -18.08
N LEU A 314 -12.28 0.62 -16.96
CA LEU A 314 -12.52 0.12 -15.60
C LEU A 314 -12.00 -1.31 -15.35
N PRO A 315 -10.72 -1.61 -15.59
CA PRO A 315 -10.14 -2.89 -15.17
C PRO A 315 -10.09 -3.04 -13.64
N ILE A 316 -10.15 -1.91 -12.92
CA ILE A 316 -10.08 -1.83 -11.46
C ILE A 316 -10.95 -0.68 -10.91
N ILE A 317 -11.24 -0.71 -9.61
CA ILE A 317 -11.88 0.36 -8.83
C ILE A 317 -10.93 0.81 -7.71
N PRO A 318 -10.35 2.02 -7.75
CA PRO A 318 -9.58 2.55 -6.63
C PRO A 318 -10.50 2.69 -5.40
N LEU A 319 -10.11 2.21 -4.23
CA LEU A 319 -10.96 2.26 -3.02
C LEU A 319 -10.53 3.37 -2.07
N PHE A 320 -9.24 3.41 -1.74
CA PHE A 320 -8.64 4.40 -0.84
C PHE A 320 -7.14 4.51 -1.12
N TYR A 321 -6.55 5.62 -0.70
CA TYR A 321 -5.11 5.84 -0.69
C TYR A 321 -4.65 5.95 0.76
N ILE A 322 -3.62 5.21 1.15
CA ILE A 322 -2.93 5.45 2.41
C ILE A 322 -1.77 6.39 2.08
N GLU A 323 -1.82 7.59 2.66
CA GLU A 323 -0.72 8.55 2.59
C GLU A 323 0.38 8.12 3.55
N LYS A 324 1.63 8.41 3.19
CA LYS A 324 2.77 8.31 4.10
C LYS A 324 2.61 9.40 5.17
N LEU A 325 2.44 9.06 6.46
CA LEU A 325 2.51 10.06 7.54
C LEU A 325 3.97 10.51 7.80
#